data_AF-A0A432G3Q9-F1
#
_entry.id   AF-A0A432G3Q9-F1
#
_cell.length_a   1.000
_cell.length_b   1.000
_cell.length_c   1.000
_cell.angle_alpha   90.00
_cell.angle_beta   90.00
_cell.angle_gamma   90.00
#
_symmetry.space_group_name_H-M   'P 1'
#
loop_
_entity.id
_entity.type
_entity.pdbx_description
1 polymer ?
#
loop_
_entity_poly.entity_id
_entity_poly.type
_entity_poly.pdbx_seq_one_letter_code
_entity_poly.pdbx_strand_id
1 'polypeptide(L)'
;MRLILVVLCLCYLSFAGAEEPEKKLENLCEKAVNQETDFQVTGIYGSPLESEWHPAAAYVLRKEMQRFEVLQREFQKKTAAWRFEFAEMIGGKTVVFVYHLQRRTAYCRGPSAFFVLKK
;
A
#
# COMPACT_ATOMS: atom_id res chain seq x y z
N MET A 1 -5.90 38.85 -40.52
CA MET A 1 -5.69 37.38 -40.45
C MET A 1 -4.30 36.97 -39.93
N ARG A 2 -3.75 37.64 -38.91
CA ARG A 2 -2.52 37.17 -38.22
C ARG A 2 -2.70 36.99 -36.71
N LEU A 3 -3.57 37.79 -36.09
CA LEU A 3 -3.87 37.71 -34.65
C LEU A 3 -4.67 36.45 -34.23
N ILE A 4 -5.56 35.94 -35.10
CA ILE A 4 -6.42 34.78 -34.76
C ILE A 4 -5.60 33.48 -34.65
N LEU A 5 -4.57 33.32 -35.46
CA LEU A 5 -3.67 32.16 -35.44
C LEU A 5 -2.80 32.10 -34.18
N VAL A 6 -2.41 33.25 -33.62
CA VAL A 6 -1.59 33.32 -32.41
C VAL A 6 -2.40 32.94 -31.16
N VAL A 7 -3.68 33.33 -31.11
CA VAL A 7 -4.57 33.01 -29.97
C VAL A 7 -4.91 31.52 -29.94
N LEU A 8 -5.18 30.90 -31.10
CA LEU A 8 -5.42 29.46 -31.18
C LEU A 8 -4.19 28.65 -30.74
N CYS A 9 -2.98 29.07 -31.09
CA CYS A 9 -1.74 28.38 -30.72
C CYS A 9 -1.48 28.41 -29.21
N LEU A 10 -1.84 29.51 -28.53
CA LEU A 10 -1.71 29.63 -27.07
C LEU A 10 -2.71 28.73 -26.31
N CYS A 11 -3.91 28.52 -26.85
CA CYS A 11 -4.91 27.64 -26.22
C CYS A 11 -4.54 26.14 -26.30
N TYR A 12 -3.86 25.71 -27.36
CA TYR A 12 -3.40 24.31 -27.48
C TYR A 12 -2.25 23.96 -26.52
N LEU A 13 -1.44 24.94 -26.14
CA LEU A 13 -0.34 24.75 -25.19
C LEU A 13 -0.81 24.60 -23.74
N SER A 14 -2.02 25.03 -23.40
CA SER A 14 -2.55 24.96 -22.02
C SER A 14 -3.18 23.60 -21.66
N PHE A 15 -3.32 22.68 -22.62
CA PHE A 15 -3.97 21.37 -22.40
C PHE A 15 -3.04 20.17 -22.55
N ALA A 16 -1.74 20.38 -22.75
CA ALA A 16 -0.72 19.32 -22.76
C ALA A 16 -0.27 19.00 -21.33
N GLY A 17 -1.19 18.49 -20.52
CA GLY A 17 -0.94 18.12 -19.13
C GLY A 17 -2.09 17.33 -18.50
N ALA A 18 -2.92 16.66 -19.29
CA ALA A 18 -3.66 15.53 -18.77
C ALA A 18 -2.69 14.34 -18.83
N GLU A 19 -1.91 14.13 -17.77
CA GLU A 19 -1.38 12.79 -17.49
C GLU A 19 -2.59 11.86 -17.60
N GLU A 20 -2.57 10.99 -18.61
CA GLU A 20 -3.46 9.84 -18.65
C GLU A 20 -3.40 9.21 -17.26
N PRO A 21 -4.53 8.88 -16.62
CA PRO A 21 -4.47 8.20 -15.34
C PRO A 21 -3.73 6.90 -15.58
N GLU A 22 -2.45 6.89 -15.19
CA GLU A 22 -1.60 5.73 -15.23
C GLU A 22 -2.43 4.61 -14.62
N LYS A 23 -2.66 3.54 -15.39
CA LYS A 23 -3.60 2.47 -15.04
C LYS A 23 -3.12 1.89 -13.71
N LYS A 24 -3.63 2.42 -12.59
CA LYS A 24 -3.05 2.23 -11.26
C LYS A 24 -3.00 0.74 -11.01
N LEU A 25 -1.79 0.19 -11.05
CA LEU A 25 -1.60 -1.23 -10.87
C LEU A 25 -2.13 -1.56 -9.47
N GLU A 26 -3.26 -2.28 -9.41
CA GLU A 26 -3.91 -2.53 -8.14
C GLU A 26 -3.03 -3.43 -7.27
N ASN A 27 -2.75 -2.99 -6.04
CA ASN A 27 -1.97 -3.74 -5.09
C ASN A 27 -2.76 -4.98 -4.65
N LEU A 28 -2.23 -6.17 -4.94
CA LEU A 28 -2.89 -7.44 -4.66
C LEU A 28 -3.02 -7.71 -3.15
N CYS A 29 -2.08 -7.19 -2.35
CA CYS A 29 -2.10 -7.35 -0.91
C CYS A 29 -3.10 -6.42 -0.24
N GLU A 30 -3.26 -5.19 -0.74
CA GLU A 30 -4.34 -4.28 -0.32
C GLU A 30 -5.71 -4.91 -0.59
N LYS A 31 -5.91 -5.46 -1.80
CA LYS A 31 -7.14 -6.20 -2.14
C LYS A 31 -7.37 -7.37 -1.22
N ALA A 32 -6.35 -8.18 -0.94
CA ALA A 32 -6.46 -9.34 -0.07
C ALA A 32 -6.90 -8.93 1.35
N VAL A 33 -6.35 -7.87 1.92
CA VAL A 33 -6.80 -7.35 3.23
C VAL A 33 -8.27 -6.97 3.18
N ASN A 34 -8.64 -6.15 2.20
CA ASN A 34 -10.00 -5.63 2.06
C ASN A 34 -11.05 -6.71 1.76
N GLN A 35 -10.67 -7.87 1.23
CA GLN A 35 -11.62 -8.94 0.86
C GLN A 35 -11.64 -10.09 1.86
N GLU A 36 -10.49 -10.49 2.39
CA GLU A 36 -10.34 -11.72 3.18
C GLU A 36 -10.35 -11.47 4.70
N THR A 37 -10.40 -10.21 5.12
CA THR A 37 -10.32 -9.81 6.53
C THR A 37 -11.44 -8.84 6.91
N ASP A 38 -11.69 -8.73 8.21
CA ASP A 38 -12.67 -7.79 8.78
C ASP A 38 -12.09 -6.36 8.90
N PHE A 39 -11.02 -6.08 8.14
CA PHE A 39 -10.29 -4.82 8.14
C PHE A 39 -10.30 -4.18 6.76
N GLN A 40 -10.20 -2.85 6.74
CA GLN A 40 -10.05 -2.02 5.57
C GLN A 40 -8.70 -1.29 5.61
N VAL A 41 -7.98 -1.29 4.51
CA VAL A 41 -6.74 -0.53 4.32
C VAL A 41 -7.03 0.96 4.26
N THR A 42 -6.30 1.75 5.05
CA THR A 42 -6.44 3.20 5.13
C THR A 42 -5.17 3.95 4.75
N GLY A 43 -4.03 3.27 4.69
CA GLY A 43 -2.76 3.87 4.27
C GLY A 43 -1.63 2.84 4.21
N ILE A 44 -0.51 3.24 3.62
CA ILE A 44 0.71 2.44 3.58
C ILE A 44 1.48 2.65 4.89
N TYR A 45 1.95 1.57 5.51
CA TYR A 45 2.84 1.65 6.68
C TYR A 45 4.31 1.47 6.31
N GLY A 46 4.60 0.65 5.30
CA GLY A 46 5.96 0.44 4.80
C GLY A 46 6.45 1.56 3.87
N SER A 47 7.57 1.32 3.21
CA SER A 47 8.11 2.25 2.22
C SER A 47 7.37 2.13 0.87
N PRO A 48 7.13 3.25 0.17
CA PRO A 48 6.61 3.24 -1.19
C PRO A 48 7.66 2.80 -2.22
N LEU A 49 8.94 2.66 -1.83
CA LEU A 49 10.01 2.24 -2.73
C LEU A 49 9.93 0.74 -3.03
N GLU A 50 9.99 0.37 -4.32
CA GLU A 50 9.86 -1.01 -4.77
C GLU A 50 10.93 -1.95 -4.18
N SER A 51 12.14 -1.45 -3.99
CA SER A 51 13.24 -2.17 -3.33
C SER A 51 12.90 -2.61 -1.90
N GLU A 52 11.90 -1.99 -1.27
CA GLU A 52 11.49 -2.25 0.11
C GLU A 52 10.19 -3.06 0.20
N TRP A 53 9.64 -3.54 -0.91
CA TRP A 53 8.42 -4.38 -0.90
C TRP A 53 8.69 -5.86 -0.56
N HIS A 54 9.94 -6.20 -0.24
CA HIS A 54 10.33 -7.55 0.12
C HIS A 54 9.79 -7.96 1.51
N PRO A 55 9.38 -9.22 1.73
CA PRO A 55 8.92 -9.68 3.05
C PRO A 55 9.91 -9.48 4.21
N ALA A 56 11.21 -9.36 3.90
CA ALA A 56 12.23 -9.03 4.89
C ALA A 56 12.03 -7.62 5.50
N ALA A 57 11.52 -6.65 4.74
CA ALA A 57 11.21 -5.32 5.25
C ALA A 57 10.12 -5.37 6.32
N ALA A 58 9.08 -6.18 6.13
CA ALA A 58 8.04 -6.41 7.14
C ALA A 58 8.62 -6.97 8.45
N TYR A 59 9.60 -7.88 8.38
CA TYR A 59 10.28 -8.39 9.57
C TYR A 59 11.06 -7.31 10.31
N VAL A 60 11.79 -6.46 9.59
CA VAL A 60 12.54 -5.33 10.16
C VAL A 60 11.60 -4.35 10.86
N LEU A 61 10.53 -3.93 10.18
CA LEU A 61 9.53 -3.01 10.72
C LEU A 61 8.91 -3.55 12.03
N ARG A 62 8.56 -4.84 12.07
CA ARG A 62 8.02 -5.43 13.30
C ARG A 62 9.06 -5.48 14.43
N LYS A 63 10.32 -5.77 14.11
CA LYS A 63 11.42 -5.72 15.08
C LYS A 63 11.61 -4.32 15.65
N GLU A 64 11.45 -3.29 14.83
CA GLU A 64 11.48 -1.90 15.28
C GLU A 64 10.30 -1.58 16.19
N MET A 65 9.08 -2.02 15.86
CA MET A 65 7.93 -1.83 16.75
C MET A 65 8.14 -2.47 18.14
N GLN A 66 8.74 -3.67 18.18
CA GLN A 66 9.13 -4.32 19.44
C GLN A 66 10.19 -3.51 20.18
N ARG A 67 11.23 -3.05 19.47
CA ARG A 67 12.34 -2.28 20.04
C ARG A 67 11.89 -0.95 20.63
N PHE A 68 10.93 -0.28 20.00
CA PHE A 68 10.37 0.98 20.48
C PHE A 68 9.24 0.79 21.49
N GLU A 69 8.93 -0.45 21.88
CA GLU A 69 7.89 -0.79 22.86
C GLU A 69 6.51 -0.22 22.49
N VAL A 70 6.23 -0.08 21.18
CA VAL A 70 4.95 0.46 20.70
C VAL A 70 3.91 -0.63 20.42
N LEU A 71 4.27 -1.92 20.53
CA LEU A 71 3.33 -3.03 20.34
C LEU A 71 2.48 -3.25 21.58
N GLN A 72 1.17 -3.17 21.42
CA GLN A 72 0.21 -3.52 22.43
C GLN A 72 -0.27 -4.98 22.28
N ARG A 73 -0.54 -5.42 21.06
CA ARG A 73 -1.03 -6.77 20.78
C ARG A 73 -0.65 -7.21 19.38
N GLU A 74 -0.37 -8.50 19.23
CA GLU A 74 -0.17 -9.15 17.94
C GLU A 74 -1.20 -10.27 17.74
N PHE A 75 -1.69 -10.43 16.52
CA PHE A 75 -2.52 -11.57 16.13
C PHE A 75 -2.35 -11.88 14.65
N GLN A 76 -2.83 -13.05 14.22
CA GLN A 76 -2.71 -13.47 12.82
C GLN A 76 -4.01 -14.07 12.29
N LYS A 77 -4.22 -13.91 11.00
CA LYS A 77 -5.25 -14.62 10.22
C LYS A 77 -4.59 -15.29 9.03
N LYS A 78 -5.00 -16.52 8.71
CA LYS A 78 -4.53 -17.26 7.55
C LYS A 78 -5.70 -17.72 6.71
N THR A 79 -5.54 -17.67 5.39
CA THR A 79 -6.44 -18.27 4.40
C THR A 79 -5.66 -19.30 3.58
N ALA A 80 -6.28 -19.84 2.53
CA ALA A 80 -5.62 -20.78 1.63
C ALA A 80 -4.38 -20.17 0.93
N ALA A 81 -4.44 -18.88 0.58
CA ALA A 81 -3.38 -18.20 -0.18
C ALA A 81 -2.60 -17.17 0.64
N TRP A 82 -3.19 -16.65 1.72
CA TRP A 82 -2.69 -15.46 2.41
C TRP A 82 -2.41 -15.71 3.89
N ARG A 83 -1.41 -14.99 4.40
CA ARG A 83 -1.19 -14.80 5.83
C ARG A 83 -1.17 -13.31 6.13
N PHE A 84 -1.97 -12.92 7.10
CA PHE A 84 -2.08 -11.56 7.61
C PHE A 84 -1.56 -11.56 9.05
N GLU A 85 -0.52 -10.78 9.32
CA GLU A 85 0.02 -10.60 10.66
C GLU A 85 -0.31 -9.17 11.11
N PHE A 86 -1.10 -9.04 12.15
CA PHE A 86 -1.59 -7.77 12.66
C PHE A 86 -0.81 -7.36 13.90
N ALA A 87 -0.49 -6.08 13.98
CA ALA A 87 0.17 -5.41 15.07
C ALA A 87 -0.70 -4.22 15.52
N GLU A 88 -1.35 -4.34 16.67
CA GLU A 88 -1.99 -3.23 17.35
C GLU A 88 -0.93 -2.47 18.14
N MET A 89 -0.84 -1.18 17.87
CA MET A 89 0.10 -0.28 18.50
C MET A 89 -0.56 0.51 19.63
N ILE A 90 0.26 0.91 20.60
CA ILE A 90 -0.13 1.86 21.65
C ILE A 90 -0.67 3.13 20.97
N GLY A 91 -1.87 3.55 21.36
CA GLY A 91 -2.62 4.62 20.69
C GLY A 91 -3.69 4.13 19.69
N GLY A 92 -3.93 2.82 19.60
CA GLY A 92 -5.09 2.23 18.91
C GLY A 92 -4.95 2.10 17.39
N LYS A 93 -3.78 2.40 16.83
CA LYS A 93 -3.49 2.18 15.40
C LYS A 93 -3.17 0.71 15.17
N THR A 94 -3.70 0.15 14.08
CA THR A 94 -3.42 -1.24 13.69
C THR A 94 -2.67 -1.26 12.36
N VAL A 95 -1.60 -2.06 12.30
CA VAL A 95 -0.85 -2.34 11.09
C VAL A 95 -1.06 -3.80 10.71
N VAL A 96 -1.21 -4.08 9.42
CA VAL A 96 -1.21 -5.44 8.87
C VAL A 96 -0.01 -5.63 7.96
N PHE A 97 0.70 -6.75 8.16
CA PHE A 97 1.72 -7.27 7.26
C PHE A 97 1.13 -8.43 6.47
N VAL A 98 1.21 -8.35 5.14
CA VAL A 98 0.55 -9.29 4.22
C VAL A 98 1.57 -10.14 3.51
N TYR A 99 1.36 -11.46 3.54
CA TYR A 99 2.24 -12.44 2.92
C TYR A 99 1.43 -13.40 2.06
N HIS A 100 1.91 -13.69 0.85
CA HIS A 100 1.38 -14.78 0.04
C HIS A 100 2.10 -16.09 0.39
N LEU A 101 1.36 -17.15 0.69
CA LEU A 101 1.90 -18.41 1.22
C LEU A 101 2.73 -19.18 0.19
N GLN A 102 2.39 -19.06 -1.10
CA GLN A 102 3.06 -19.81 -2.19
C GLN A 102 4.10 -18.98 -2.95
N ARG A 103 3.97 -17.64 -2.97
CA ARG A 103 4.79 -16.76 -3.81
C ARG A 103 5.52 -15.76 -2.93
N ARG A 104 6.82 -15.97 -2.78
CA ARG A 104 7.62 -15.35 -1.71
C ARG A 104 8.20 -13.98 -2.06
N THR A 105 8.11 -13.50 -3.30
CA THR A 105 8.67 -12.21 -3.73
C THR A 105 7.76 -11.47 -4.70
N ALA A 106 7.72 -10.13 -4.59
CA ALA A 106 7.02 -9.18 -5.47
C ALA A 106 5.51 -9.44 -5.75
N TYR A 107 4.87 -10.32 -4.98
CA TYR A 107 3.49 -10.75 -5.28
C TYR A 107 2.46 -9.64 -5.09
N CYS A 108 2.68 -8.72 -4.15
CA CYS A 108 1.76 -7.61 -3.90
C CYS A 108 1.66 -6.63 -5.08
N ARG A 109 2.64 -6.63 -6.00
CA ARG A 109 2.81 -5.58 -7.02
C ARG A 109 2.77 -4.17 -6.39
N GLY A 110 3.42 -4.04 -5.23
CA GLY A 110 3.30 -2.88 -4.36
C GLY A 110 3.74 -3.18 -2.92
N PRO A 111 3.53 -2.23 -2.00
CA PRO A 111 3.78 -2.41 -0.57
C PRO A 111 3.04 -3.63 0.02
N SER A 112 3.60 -4.20 1.09
CA SER A 112 3.04 -5.36 1.79
C SER A 112 2.61 -5.06 3.24
N ALA A 113 2.75 -3.82 3.69
CA ALA A 113 2.41 -3.39 5.04
C ALA A 113 1.52 -2.14 5.01
N PHE A 114 0.41 -2.19 5.74
CA PHE A 114 -0.66 -1.19 5.67
C PHE A 114 -1.18 -0.82 7.05
N PHE A 115 -1.60 0.44 7.20
CA PHE A 115 -2.53 0.83 8.26
C PHE A 115 -3.93 0.32 7.93
N VAL A 116 -4.65 -0.15 8.95
CA VAL A 116 -5.99 -0.68 8.81
C VAL A 116 -6.94 -0.18 9.88
N LEU A 117 -8.23 -0.14 9.54
CA LEU A 117 -9.34 0.02 10.46
C LEU A 117 -10.27 -1.20 10.37
N LYS A 118 -10.92 -1.54 11.48
CA LYS A 118 -11.96 -2.57 11.48
C LYS A 118 -13.18 -2.05 10.70
N LYS A 119 -13.78 -2.90 9.88
CA LYS A 119 -15.02 -2.61 9.15
C LYS A 119 -16.23 -2.55 10.07
#